data_AF-A0A026WUY4-F1
#
_entry.id   AF-A0A026WUY4-F1
#
_cell.length_a   1.000
_cell.length_b   1.000
_cell.length_c   1.000
_cell.angle_alpha   90.00
_cell.angle_beta   90.00
_cell.angle_gamma   90.00
#
_symmetry.space_group_name_H-M   'P 1'
#
loop_
_entity.id
_entity.type
_entity.pdbx_description
1 polymer ?
#
loop_
_entity_poly.entity_id
_entity_poly.type
_entity_poly.pdbx_seq_one_letter_code
_entity_poly.pdbx_strand_id
1 'polypeptide(L)' 'NVLEHPNIRAFINHGGLLGTLEAIAYGVPMIGIPLFADQFSNVDASVARKIAVKLDVQKMTEEDMDAALNVILHDPRYM' A
#
# COMPACT_ATOMS: atom_id res chain seq x y z
N ASN A 1 17.26 -5.42 1.45
CA ASN A 1 16.08 -4.84 2.16
C ASN A 1 15.02 -5.96 2.32
N VAL A 2 14.09 -5.94 3.29
CA VAL A 2 13.02 -6.99 3.36
C VAL A 2 12.15 -6.99 2.10
N LEU A 3 11.83 -5.81 1.56
CA LEU A 3 11.01 -5.62 0.35
C LEU A 3 11.68 -6.10 -0.94
N GLU A 4 12.98 -6.37 -0.92
CA GLU A 4 13.72 -6.90 -2.07
C GLU A 4 13.54 -8.41 -2.24
N HIS A 5 13.03 -9.09 -1.21
CA HIS A 5 12.92 -10.54 -1.23
C HIS A 5 11.81 -11.00 -2.21
N PRO A 6 12.06 -11.98 -3.11
CA PRO A 6 11.15 -12.33 -4.21
C PRO A 6 9.79 -12.90 -3.75
N ASN A 7 9.68 -13.31 -2.49
CA ASN A 7 8.43 -13.81 -1.91
C ASN A 7 7.55 -12.70 -1.30
N ILE A 8 8.01 -11.45 -1.26
CA ILE A 8 7.17 -10.34 -0.80
C ILE A 8 6.21 -9.97 -1.93
N ARG A 9 4.91 -9.99 -1.59
CA ARG A 9 3.83 -9.74 -2.56
C ARG A 9 3.05 -8.45 -2.29
N ALA A 10 3.16 -7.91 -1.07
CA ALA A 10 2.43 -6.72 -0.65
C ALA A 10 3.15 -6.05 0.53
N PHE A 11 3.01 -4.73 0.64
CA PHE A 11 3.49 -3.97 1.79
C PHE A 11 2.38 -3.10 2.38
N ILE A 12 2.02 -3.36 3.63
CA ILE A 12 1.07 -2.53 4.37
C ILE A 12 1.86 -1.44 5.09
N ASN A 13 1.60 -0.17 4.77
CA ASN A 13 2.34 0.94 5.35
C ASN A 13 1.47 2.18 5.61
N HIS A 14 1.95 3.04 6.50
CA HIS A 14 1.29 4.29 6.84
C HIS A 14 1.48 5.44 5.85
N GLY A 15 2.14 5.27 4.71
CA GLY A 15 2.40 6.37 3.75
C GLY A 15 3.63 7.23 4.05
N GLY A 16 4.50 6.81 4.97
CA GLY A 16 5.79 7.50 5.18
C GLY A 16 6.65 7.46 3.91
N LEU A 17 7.33 8.57 3.60
CA LEU A 17 8.04 8.77 2.34
C LEU A 17 9.07 7.67 2.04
N LEU A 18 9.95 7.34 2.99
CA LEU A 18 11.04 6.38 2.76
C LEU A 18 10.51 4.97 2.47
N GLY A 19 9.60 4.46 3.30
CA GLY A 19 9.00 3.14 3.07
C GLY A 19 8.20 3.07 1.76
N THR A 20 7.55 4.18 1.39
CA THR A 20 6.85 4.30 0.08
C THR A 20 7.85 4.23 -1.07
N LEU A 21 8.98 4.94 -0.98
CA LEU A 21 10.02 4.92 -2.01
C LEU A 21 10.70 3.56 -2.13
N GLU A 22 10.95 2.86 -1.01
CA GLU A 22 11.50 1.51 -1.03
C GLU A 22 10.55 0.52 -1.72
N ALA A 23 9.26 0.57 -1.40
CA ALA A 23 8.26 -0.27 -2.04
C ALA A 23 8.17 -0.02 -3.55
N ILE A 24 8.20 1.25 -3.97
CA ILE A 24 8.25 1.63 -5.39
C ILE A 24 9.53 1.11 -6.06
N ALA A 25 10.69 1.28 -5.40
CA ALA A 25 11.98 0.87 -5.96
C ALA A 25 12.07 -0.65 -6.19
N TYR A 26 11.44 -1.45 -5.34
CA TYR A 26 11.40 -2.91 -5.46
C TYR A 26 10.13 -3.45 -6.13
N GLY A 27 9.25 -2.59 -6.62
CA GLY A 27 8.04 -3.00 -7.33
C GLY A 27 7.02 -3.73 -6.46
N VAL A 28 6.99 -3.46 -5.15
CA VAL A 28 6.05 -4.08 -4.22
C VAL A 28 4.79 -3.21 -4.10
N PRO A 29 3.60 -3.73 -4.46
CA PRO A 29 2.35 -2.98 -4.32
C PRO A 29 1.96 -2.80 -2.85
N MET A 30 1.20 -1.73 -2.56
CA MET A 30 0.98 -1.28 -1.18
C MET A 30 -0.49 -1.26 -0.74
N ILE A 31 -0.72 -1.48 0.56
CA ILE A 31 -1.94 -1.03 1.24
C ILE A 31 -1.54 0.15 2.14
N GLY A 32 -2.01 1.34 1.80
CA GLY A 32 -1.73 2.57 2.53
C GLY A 32 -2.78 2.85 3.61
N ILE A 33 -2.34 2.95 4.87
CA ILE A 33 -3.18 3.26 6.04
C ILE A 33 -2.63 4.53 6.72
N PRO A 34 -2.88 5.73 6.15
CA PRO A 34 -2.30 6.96 6.66
C PRO A 34 -2.84 7.30 8.05
N LEU A 35 -1.96 7.77 8.92
CA LEU A 35 -2.29 8.09 10.31
C LEU A 35 -2.30 9.61 10.57
N PHE A 36 -1.35 10.36 10.00
CA PHE A 36 -1.24 11.81 10.21
C PHE A 36 -0.42 12.55 9.12
N ALA A 37 -0.61 13.86 9.03
CA ALA A 37 0.22 14.79 8.25
C ALA A 37 0.35 14.43 6.76
N ASP A 38 1.59 14.35 6.24
CA ASP A 38 1.92 14.16 4.83
C ASP A 38 1.59 12.74 4.32
N GLN A 39 1.41 11.79 5.22
CA GLN A 39 1.04 10.41 4.91
C GLN A 39 -0.21 10.32 4.04
N PHE A 40 -1.21 11.16 4.31
CA PHE A 40 -2.44 11.18 3.51
C PHE A 40 -2.15 11.50 2.05
N SER A 41 -1.39 12.56 1.79
CA SER A 41 -1.00 12.99 0.44
C SER A 41 -0.12 11.96 -0.26
N ASN A 42 0.80 11.31 0.46
CA ASN A 42 1.67 10.28 -0.10
C ASN A 42 0.88 9.03 -0.52
N VAL A 43 -0.08 8.60 0.30
CA VAL A 43 -0.97 7.48 -0.04
C VAL A 43 -1.88 7.86 -1.21
N ASP A 44 -2.47 9.06 -1.21
CA ASP A 44 -3.34 9.52 -2.30
C ASP A 44 -2.58 9.58 -3.64
N ALA A 45 -1.34 10.06 -3.61
CA ALA A 45 -0.45 10.07 -4.77
C ALA A 45 -0.12 8.64 -5.28
N SER A 46 -0.04 7.67 -4.36
CA SER A 46 0.22 6.27 -4.67
C SER A 46 -1.03 5.57 -5.25
N VAL A 47 -2.21 5.85 -4.70
CA VAL A 47 -3.50 5.39 -5.23
C VAL A 47 -3.72 5.92 -6.64
N ALA A 48 -3.47 7.22 -6.87
CA ALA A 48 -3.61 7.83 -8.19
C ALA A 48 -2.72 7.18 -9.27
N ARG A 49 -1.58 6.62 -8.86
CA ARG A 49 -0.64 5.89 -9.73
C ARG A 49 -0.94 4.39 -9.84
N LYS A 50 -2.01 3.90 -9.19
CA LYS A 50 -2.38 2.48 -9.13
C LYS A 50 -1.28 1.59 -8.54
N ILE A 51 -0.50 2.11 -7.59
CA ILE A 51 0.53 1.36 -6.85
C ILE A 51 0.09 1.04 -5.42
N ALA A 52 -1.03 1.60 -4.97
CA ALA A 52 -1.59 1.34 -3.65
C ALA A 52 -3.13 1.27 -3.63
N VAL A 53 -3.66 0.63 -2.60
CA VAL A 53 -5.05 0.77 -2.12
C VAL A 53 -5.00 1.54 -0.79
N LYS A 54 -5.92 2.49 -0.58
CA LYS A 54 -6.00 3.26 0.67
C LYS A 54 -7.09 2.71 1.58
N LEU A 55 -6.78 2.51 2.85
CA LEU A 55 -7.76 2.27 3.91
C LEU A 55 -7.76 3.44 4.90
N ASP A 56 -8.93 3.74 5.44
CA ASP A 56 -9.12 4.74 6.49
C ASP A 56 -9.11 4.04 7.84
N VAL A 57 -8.07 4.28 8.65
CA VAL A 57 -7.87 3.61 9.95
C VAL A 57 -9.04 3.82 10.93
N GLN A 58 -9.84 4.87 10.75
CA GLN A 58 -10.98 5.17 11.62
C GLN A 58 -12.27 4.48 11.17
N LYS A 59 -12.33 3.96 9.93
CA LYS A 59 -13.54 3.40 9.34
C LYS A 59 -13.40 1.96 8.88
N MET A 60 -12.18 1.50 8.64
CA MET A 60 -11.94 0.17 8.10
C MET A 60 -12.42 -0.92 9.03
N THR A 61 -12.92 -1.98 8.43
CA THR A 61 -13.32 -3.25 9.04
C THR A 61 -12.32 -4.35 8.67
N GLU A 62 -12.53 -5.55 9.22
CA GLU A 62 -11.78 -6.74 8.79
C GLU A 62 -12.07 -7.05 7.31
N GLU A 63 -13.33 -6.91 6.89
CA GLU A 63 -13.77 -7.13 5.52
C GLU A 63 -13.12 -6.14 4.53
N ASP A 64 -12.90 -4.88 4.94
CA ASP A 64 -12.19 -3.90 4.12
C ASP A 64 -10.72 -4.29 3.92
N MET A 65 -10.08 -4.85 4.96
CA MET A 65 -8.70 -5.34 4.87
C MET A 65 -8.62 -6.56 3.95
N ASP A 66 -9.54 -7.51 4.08
CA ASP A 66 -9.62 -8.69 3.21
C ASP A 66 -9.85 -8.29 1.75
N ALA A 67 -10.72 -7.32 1.50
CA ALA A 67 -10.96 -6.78 0.17
C ALA A 67 -9.69 -6.12 -0.41
N ALA A 68 -9.00 -5.30 0.39
CA ALA A 68 -7.76 -4.64 -0.05
C ALA A 68 -6.65 -5.65 -0.34
N LEU A 69 -6.47 -6.67 0.50
CA LEU A 69 -5.52 -7.76 0.26
C LEU A 69 -5.86 -8.53 -1.01
N ASN A 70 -7.13 -8.87 -1.22
CA ASN A 70 -7.56 -9.58 -2.42
C ASN A 70 -7.30 -8.77 -3.70
N VAL A 71 -7.52 -7.45 -3.67
CA VAL A 71 -7.17 -6.57 -4.80
C VAL A 71 -5.67 -6.60 -5.04
N ILE A 72 -4.85 -6.35 -4.02
CA ILE A 72 -3.39 -6.26 -4.18
C ILE A 72 -2.78 -7.60 -4.65
N LEU A 73 -3.31 -8.73 -4.18
CA LEU A 73 -2.74 -10.05 -4.47
C LEU A 73 -3.23 -10.68 -5.78
N HIS A 74 -4.36 -10.24 -6.33
CA HIS A 74 -5.00 -10.91 -7.46
C HIS A 74 -5.34 -10.01 -8.65
N ASP A 75 -5.30 -8.69 -8.51
CA ASP A 75 -5.55 -7.77 -9.61
C ASP A 75 -4.27 -7.51 -10.42
N PRO A 76 -4.25 -7.84 -11.73
CA PRO A 76 -3.07 -7.63 -12.59
C PRO A 76 -2.61 -6.18 -12.71
N ARG A 77 -3.42 -5.20 -12.28
CA ARG A 77 -3.01 -3.79 -12.25
C ARG A 77 -1.95 -3.50 -11.19
N TYR A 78 -1.78 -4.38 -10.20
CA TYR A 78 -0.84 -4.24 -9.09
C TYR A 78 0.28 -5.30 -9.10
N MET A 79 0.31 -6.17 -10.13
CA MET A 79 1.32 -7.22 -10.32
C MET A 79 2.36 -6.86 -11.38
#